data_AF-A0A7C6U6J4-F1
#
_entry.id   AF-A0A7C6U6J4-F1
#
_cell.length_a   1.000
_cell.length_b   1.000
_cell.length_c   1.000
_cell.angle_alpha   90.00
_cell.angle_beta   90.00
_cell.angle_gamma   90.00
#
_symmetry.space_group_name_H-M   'P 1'
#
loop_
_entity.id
_entity.type
_entity.pdbx_description
1 polymer ?
#
loop_
_entity_poly.entity_id
_entity_poly.type
_entity_poly.pdbx_seq_one_letter_code
_entity_poly.pdbx_strand_id
1 'polypeptide(L)'
;MEPTVRRLVSAPVAALAGLVVLAGCGADDEAGESTMGTIRTAPPEPQEQQVPQAEPRVEADCPYLSAEEAAQLNGERVTQVRIDDQIDPPACFFSSADGTVQLTTTVYTLDSAEEATRLVDETAPPGVTDRSDVEGGWTGGRSGGPGGALVALAREEQVLAVQSTQEQSVKAQRVAELVAPRIAD
;
A
#
# COMPACT_ATOMS: atom_id res chain seq x y z
N MET A 1 -4.86 4.62 -56.41
CA MET A 1 -5.92 4.04 -55.56
C MET A 1 -5.98 4.87 -54.30
N GLU A 2 -6.79 5.92 -54.34
CA GLU A 2 -7.22 6.75 -53.21
C GLU A 2 -8.76 6.77 -53.28
N PRO A 3 -9.52 7.20 -52.25
CA PRO A 3 -9.19 7.40 -50.84
C PRO A 3 -10.25 6.71 -49.94
N THR A 4 -10.17 6.84 -48.61
CA THR A 4 -11.29 7.18 -47.70
C THR A 4 -10.84 6.96 -46.26
N VAL A 5 -10.31 8.00 -45.61
CA VAL A 5 -10.29 8.06 -44.15
C VAL A 5 -11.38 9.03 -43.73
N ARG A 6 -12.37 8.47 -43.02
CA ARG A 6 -13.57 9.13 -42.51
C ARG A 6 -13.21 10.22 -41.50
N ARG A 7 -13.85 11.37 -41.69
CA ARG A 7 -13.97 12.47 -40.71
C ARG A 7 -14.55 11.93 -39.40
N LEU A 8 -13.92 12.27 -38.28
CA LEU A 8 -14.56 12.22 -36.97
C LEU A 8 -14.95 13.64 -36.53
N VAL A 9 -16.16 13.70 -36.02
CA VAL A 9 -17.01 14.87 -35.81
C VAL A 9 -16.64 15.56 -34.49
N SER A 10 -16.48 16.88 -34.52
CA SER A 10 -16.52 17.74 -33.34
C SER A 10 -17.97 18.09 -33.00
N ALA A 11 -18.37 17.98 -31.73
CA ALA A 11 -19.45 18.78 -31.16
C ALA A 11 -19.38 18.81 -29.61
N PRO A 12 -19.94 19.85 -28.96
CA PRO A 12 -19.52 20.35 -27.64
C PRO A 12 -20.50 19.97 -26.52
N VAL A 13 -20.09 20.14 -25.25
CA VAL A 13 -21.02 20.17 -24.11
C VAL A 13 -20.85 21.49 -23.37
N ALA A 14 -21.94 22.25 -23.31
CA ALA A 14 -22.08 23.52 -22.62
C ALA A 14 -23.32 23.48 -21.72
N ALA A 15 -23.31 24.34 -20.70
CA ALA A 15 -24.44 24.81 -19.87
C ALA A 15 -25.01 23.83 -18.82
N LEU A 16 -25.59 24.22 -17.69
CA LEU A 16 -25.57 25.36 -16.74
C LEU A 16 -26.78 25.10 -15.80
N ALA A 17 -26.60 25.35 -14.51
CA ALA A 17 -27.61 25.80 -13.52
C ALA A 17 -28.85 24.93 -13.15
N GLY A 18 -29.07 24.78 -11.84
CA GLY A 18 -30.35 24.42 -11.23
C GLY A 18 -30.35 24.70 -9.72
N LEU A 19 -31.32 25.49 -9.25
CA LEU A 19 -31.40 26.24 -7.98
C LEU A 19 -32.64 25.78 -7.17
N VAL A 20 -32.59 25.86 -5.82
CA VAL A 20 -33.71 26.03 -4.83
C VAL A 20 -34.61 24.79 -4.59
N VAL A 21 -35.00 24.39 -3.35
CA VAL A 21 -36.02 24.98 -2.45
C VAL A 21 -35.78 24.63 -0.96
N LEU A 22 -35.92 25.65 -0.09
CA LEU A 22 -36.15 25.57 1.37
C LEU A 22 -37.67 25.49 1.65
N ALA A 23 -38.13 24.57 2.50
CA ALA A 23 -39.33 24.71 3.34
C ALA A 23 -39.56 23.48 4.24
N GLY A 24 -39.85 23.70 5.53
CA GLY A 24 -40.48 22.70 6.40
C GLY A 24 -40.22 22.85 7.89
N CYS A 25 -40.91 23.77 8.57
CA CYS A 25 -41.02 23.85 10.03
C CYS A 25 -41.87 22.69 10.60
N GLY A 26 -41.49 22.21 11.78
CA GLY A 26 -42.35 21.49 12.72
C GLY A 26 -41.72 21.60 14.09
N ALA A 27 -42.24 22.51 14.92
CA ALA A 27 -41.91 22.64 16.32
C ALA A 27 -43.01 21.96 17.11
N ASP A 28 -42.64 20.97 17.92
CA ASP A 28 -43.48 20.40 18.97
C ASP A 28 -42.68 20.54 20.28
N ASP A 29 -43.16 21.42 21.15
CA ASP A 29 -42.85 21.47 22.58
C ASP A 29 -43.41 20.19 23.24
N GLU A 30 -42.71 19.64 24.25
CA GLU A 30 -43.27 19.33 25.59
C GLU A 30 -42.21 18.70 26.53
N ALA A 31 -42.09 19.35 27.68
CA ALA A 31 -41.81 18.86 29.04
C ALA A 31 -41.09 17.52 29.29
N GLY A 32 -39.86 17.64 29.81
CA GLY A 32 -39.44 17.12 31.12
C GLY A 32 -39.74 15.67 31.51
N GLU A 33 -38.70 14.82 31.44
CA GLU A 33 -38.53 13.74 32.41
C GLU A 33 -37.04 13.61 32.78
N SER A 34 -36.75 13.71 34.07
CA SER A 34 -35.41 13.57 34.65
C SER A 34 -35.02 12.10 34.68
N THR A 35 -34.49 11.59 33.58
CA THR A 35 -33.87 10.26 33.54
C THR A 35 -32.39 10.40 33.90
N MET A 36 -31.97 9.71 34.97
CA MET A 36 -30.58 9.59 35.38
C MET A 36 -29.68 9.32 34.16
N GLY A 37 -28.76 10.25 33.90
CA GLY A 37 -27.78 10.13 32.83
C GLY A 37 -26.92 8.89 33.03
N THR A 38 -27.21 7.85 32.27
CA THR A 38 -26.25 6.76 32.08
C THR A 38 -25.09 7.34 31.31
N ILE A 39 -23.90 7.42 31.93
CA ILE A 39 -22.66 7.73 31.23
C ILE A 39 -22.50 6.65 30.16
N ARG A 40 -22.84 6.96 28.91
CA ARG A 40 -22.42 6.15 27.76
C ARG A 40 -20.96 6.48 27.56
N THR A 41 -20.08 5.63 28.07
CA THR A 41 -18.68 5.62 27.65
C THR A 41 -18.70 5.35 26.14
N ALA A 42 -18.31 6.35 25.34
CA ALA A 42 -18.08 6.12 23.92
C ALA A 42 -17.05 4.98 23.79
N PRO A 43 -17.22 4.04 22.83
CA PRO A 43 -16.17 3.08 22.52
C PRO A 43 -14.85 3.82 22.31
N PRO A 44 -13.72 3.32 22.85
CA PRO A 44 -12.42 3.92 22.57
C PRO A 44 -12.26 4.00 21.05
N GLU A 45 -11.92 5.18 20.56
CA GLU A 45 -11.55 5.36 19.15
C GLU A 45 -10.37 4.42 18.88
N PRO A 46 -10.39 3.65 17.77
CA PRO A 46 -9.25 2.83 17.38
C PRO A 46 -8.01 3.71 17.34
N GLN A 47 -7.02 3.39 18.17
CA GLN A 47 -5.71 4.00 18.03
C GLN A 47 -5.13 3.39 16.76
N GLU A 48 -5.08 4.16 15.67
CA GLU A 48 -4.36 3.75 14.47
C GLU A 48 -2.90 3.51 14.89
N GLN A 49 -2.49 2.24 14.98
CA GLN A 49 -1.10 1.91 15.21
C GLN A 49 -0.31 2.44 14.03
N GLN A 50 0.46 3.51 14.29
CA GLN A 50 1.26 4.17 13.28
C GLN A 50 2.47 3.29 12.99
N VAL A 51 2.37 2.47 11.94
CA VAL A 51 3.50 1.73 11.41
C VAL A 51 4.59 2.75 11.03
N PRO A 52 5.85 2.58 11.51
CA PRO A 52 6.92 3.52 11.21
C PRO A 52 7.06 3.75 9.71
N GLN A 53 7.12 5.01 9.29
CA GLN A 53 7.36 5.33 7.89
C GLN A 53 8.85 5.15 7.58
N ALA A 54 9.17 4.20 6.70
CA ALA A 54 10.53 3.91 6.29
C ALA A 54 11.09 5.02 5.37
N GLU A 55 12.33 5.44 5.60
CA GLU A 55 13.01 6.44 4.77
C GLU A 55 14.44 6.00 4.37
N PRO A 56 14.95 6.36 3.18
CA PRO A 56 16.30 6.02 2.76
C PRO A 56 17.35 6.88 3.49
N ARG A 57 17.81 6.44 4.68
CA ARG A 57 18.67 7.22 5.58
C ARG A 57 20.16 7.03 5.33
N VAL A 58 20.64 5.80 5.41
CA VAL A 58 22.07 5.48 5.40
C VAL A 58 22.42 4.78 4.10
N GLU A 59 23.55 5.15 3.47
CA GLU A 59 24.08 4.37 2.34
C GLU A 59 24.79 3.13 2.87
N ALA A 60 24.20 1.96 2.61
CA ALA A 60 24.68 0.65 3.04
C ALA A 60 24.02 -0.43 2.20
N ASP A 61 24.63 -1.62 2.16
CA ASP A 61 24.04 -2.79 1.52
C ASP A 61 22.82 -3.29 2.30
N CYS A 62 21.83 -3.78 1.57
CA CYS A 62 20.66 -4.42 2.17
C CYS A 62 21.03 -5.82 2.69
N PRO A 63 20.73 -6.17 3.94
CA PRO A 63 21.22 -7.40 4.57
C PRO A 63 20.64 -8.69 3.96
N TYR A 64 19.51 -8.60 3.27
CA TYR A 64 18.79 -9.78 2.75
C TYR A 64 18.52 -9.73 1.23
N LEU A 65 18.96 -8.70 0.51
CA LEU A 65 18.77 -8.59 -0.94
C LEU A 65 19.90 -7.80 -1.59
N SER A 66 20.71 -8.43 -2.45
CA SER A 66 21.82 -7.71 -3.08
C SER A 66 21.33 -6.73 -4.15
N ALA A 67 22.14 -5.70 -4.47
CA ALA A 67 21.86 -4.77 -5.56
C ALA A 67 21.72 -5.49 -6.93
N GLU A 68 22.48 -6.57 -7.14
CA GLU A 68 22.46 -7.36 -8.38
C GLU A 68 21.18 -8.19 -8.49
N GLU A 69 20.74 -8.82 -7.40
CA GLU A 69 19.47 -9.54 -7.31
C GLU A 69 18.29 -8.58 -7.51
N ALA A 70 18.30 -7.43 -6.82
CA ALA A 70 17.30 -6.39 -6.98
C ALA A 70 17.24 -5.89 -8.44
N ALA A 71 18.39 -5.64 -9.07
CA ALA A 71 18.45 -5.20 -10.46
C ALA A 71 17.90 -6.26 -11.44
N GLN A 72 18.26 -7.52 -11.22
CA GLN A 72 17.80 -8.63 -12.06
C GLN A 72 16.29 -8.86 -11.95
N LEU A 73 15.76 -8.86 -10.73
CA LEU A 73 14.33 -9.15 -10.48
C LEU A 73 13.43 -7.97 -10.85
N ASN A 74 13.86 -6.74 -10.53
CA ASN A 74 13.13 -5.53 -10.90
C ASN A 74 13.26 -5.22 -12.41
N GLY A 75 14.37 -5.63 -13.03
CA GLY A 75 14.62 -5.42 -14.45
C GLY A 75 15.16 -4.02 -14.78
N GLU A 76 15.75 -3.34 -13.79
CA GLU A 76 16.38 -2.03 -13.94
C GLU A 76 17.65 -1.97 -13.10
N ARG A 77 18.72 -1.36 -13.63
CA ARG A 77 20.03 -1.29 -12.97
C ARG A 77 19.94 -0.47 -11.68
N VAL A 78 20.36 -1.07 -10.57
CA VAL A 78 20.60 -0.39 -9.30
C VAL A 78 21.95 0.33 -9.36
N THR A 79 21.97 1.60 -8.95
CA THR A 79 23.20 2.41 -8.83
C THR A 79 23.51 2.81 -7.40
N GLN A 80 22.52 2.77 -6.50
CA GLN A 80 22.69 3.08 -5.08
C GLN A 80 21.73 2.23 -4.25
N VAL A 81 22.20 1.81 -3.08
CA VAL A 81 21.37 1.18 -2.04
C VAL A 81 21.43 2.04 -0.78
N ARG A 82 20.27 2.29 -0.19
CA ARG A 82 20.15 2.94 1.11
C ARG A 82 19.25 2.10 2.01
N ILE A 83 19.44 2.20 3.32
CA ILE A 83 18.63 1.53 4.31
C ILE A 83 18.01 2.52 5.31
N ASP A 84 16.90 2.13 5.91
CA ASP A 84 16.43 2.65 7.19
C ASP A 84 16.83 1.66 8.29
N ASP A 85 17.86 2.00 9.06
CA ASP A 85 18.38 1.18 10.16
C ASP A 85 17.61 1.41 11.48
N GLN A 86 16.56 2.24 11.46
CA GLN A 86 15.65 2.40 12.59
C GLN A 86 14.52 1.35 12.61
N ILE A 87 14.40 0.57 11.54
CA ILE A 87 13.47 -0.55 11.39
C ILE A 87 14.28 -1.84 11.50
N ASP A 88 13.73 -2.86 12.19
CA ASP A 88 14.38 -4.15 12.36
C ASP A 88 13.48 -5.28 11.81
N PRO A 89 13.92 -6.01 10.76
CA PRO A 89 15.16 -5.79 10.00
C PRO A 89 15.13 -4.50 9.15
N PRO A 90 16.30 -3.96 8.73
CA PRO A 90 16.37 -2.69 8.02
C PRO A 90 15.54 -2.66 6.75
N ALA A 91 14.77 -1.58 6.54
CA ALA A 91 14.10 -1.35 5.26
C ALA A 91 15.13 -0.98 4.20
N CYS A 92 15.02 -1.52 2.98
CA CYS A 92 15.99 -1.31 1.91
C CYS A 92 15.38 -0.58 0.73
N PHE A 93 16.12 0.37 0.18
CA PHE A 93 15.76 1.24 -0.94
C PHE A 93 16.82 1.12 -2.03
N PHE A 94 16.40 0.75 -3.23
CA PHE A 94 17.28 0.58 -4.37
C PHE A 94 16.96 1.67 -5.39
N SER A 95 17.95 2.49 -5.74
CA SER A 95 17.77 3.59 -6.69
C SER A 95 18.33 3.27 -8.07
N SER A 96 17.68 3.82 -9.09
CA SER A 96 18.14 3.78 -10.47
C SER A 96 19.19 4.87 -10.75
N ALA A 97 19.69 4.90 -11.99
CA ALA A 97 20.73 5.86 -12.41
C ALA A 97 20.31 7.34 -12.31
N ASP A 98 19.01 7.65 -12.30
CA ASP A 98 18.52 9.02 -12.13
C ASP A 98 18.34 9.43 -10.64
N GLY A 99 18.62 8.51 -9.72
CA GLY A 99 18.50 8.71 -8.27
C GLY A 99 17.13 8.35 -7.70
N THR A 100 16.14 8.01 -8.54
CA THR A 100 14.79 7.61 -8.10
C THR A 100 14.82 6.22 -7.50
N VAL A 101 14.13 6.04 -6.36
CA VAL A 101 13.94 4.71 -5.77
C VAL A 101 13.04 3.88 -6.71
N GLN A 102 13.59 2.78 -7.22
CA GLN A 102 12.92 1.88 -8.17
C GLN A 102 12.35 0.61 -7.49
N LEU A 103 12.87 0.25 -6.32
CA LEU A 103 12.44 -0.90 -5.52
C LEU A 103 12.62 -0.57 -4.03
N THR A 104 11.63 -0.92 -3.22
CA THR A 104 11.69 -0.85 -1.76
C THR A 104 11.27 -2.20 -1.18
N THR A 105 11.96 -2.64 -0.14
CA THR A 105 11.55 -3.78 0.68
C THR A 105 11.47 -3.32 2.14
N THR A 106 10.34 -3.55 2.79
CA THR A 106 10.16 -3.21 4.20
C THR A 106 9.63 -4.42 4.95
N VAL A 107 10.12 -4.62 6.16
CA VAL A 107 9.63 -5.64 7.07
C VAL A 107 9.21 -4.95 8.35
N TYR A 108 8.01 -5.27 8.83
CA TYR A 108 7.51 -4.80 10.12
C TYR A 108 7.24 -6.00 11.01
N THR A 109 7.55 -5.86 12.30
CA THR A 109 7.10 -6.78 13.35
C THR A 109 6.06 -6.05 14.19
N LEU A 110 4.87 -6.62 14.33
CA LEU A 110 3.74 -6.03 15.07
C LEU A 110 3.49 -6.76 16.38
N ASP A 111 2.52 -6.29 17.17
CA ASP A 111 2.23 -6.85 18.49
C ASP A 111 1.53 -8.21 18.42
N SER A 112 0.89 -8.56 17.29
CA SER A 112 0.29 -9.88 17.07
C SER A 112 0.09 -10.23 15.59
N ALA A 113 -0.10 -11.52 15.31
CA ALA A 113 -0.40 -12.00 13.97
C ALA A 113 -1.73 -11.48 13.38
N GLU A 114 -2.70 -11.16 14.24
CA GLU A 114 -3.96 -10.55 13.80
C GLU A 114 -3.73 -9.14 13.27
N GLU A 115 -2.82 -8.38 13.88
CA GLU A 115 -2.47 -7.03 13.42
C GLU A 115 -1.65 -7.07 12.13
N ALA A 116 -0.77 -8.06 11.97
CA ALA A 116 -0.04 -8.27 10.71
C ALA A 116 -0.99 -8.57 9.56
N THR A 117 -1.95 -9.46 9.79
CA THR A 117 -3.00 -9.77 8.80
C THR A 117 -3.83 -8.53 8.49
N ARG A 118 -4.25 -7.78 9.51
CA ARG A 118 -5.02 -6.53 9.33
C ARG A 118 -4.25 -5.50 8.52
N LEU A 119 -2.97 -5.26 8.82
CA LEU A 119 -2.14 -4.32 8.08
C LEU A 119 -1.99 -4.73 6.60
N VAL A 120 -1.84 -6.02 6.33
CA VAL A 120 -1.78 -6.53 4.95
C VAL A 120 -3.11 -6.37 4.23
N ASP A 121 -4.25 -6.63 4.88
CA ASP A 121 -5.57 -6.42 4.28
C ASP A 121 -5.88 -4.92 4.04
N GLU A 122 -5.36 -4.01 4.88
CA GLU A 122 -5.45 -2.57 4.64
C GLU A 122 -4.56 -2.13 3.47
N THR A 123 -3.35 -2.70 3.39
CA THR A 123 -2.33 -2.36 2.37
C THR A 123 -2.63 -2.95 0.99
N ALA A 124 -3.14 -4.18 0.96
CA ALA A 124 -3.45 -4.95 -0.25
C ALA A 124 -4.85 -5.60 -0.12
N PRO A 125 -5.94 -4.82 -0.24
CA PRO A 125 -7.27 -5.30 0.12
C PRO A 125 -7.73 -6.53 -0.68
N PRO A 126 -8.37 -7.52 -0.02
CA PRO A 126 -8.92 -8.68 -0.69
C PRO A 126 -10.03 -8.27 -1.65
N GLY A 127 -10.03 -8.85 -2.85
CA GLY A 127 -10.97 -8.50 -3.91
C GLY A 127 -10.63 -7.23 -4.70
N VAL A 128 -9.64 -6.46 -4.24
CA VAL A 128 -9.01 -5.35 -4.99
C VAL A 128 -7.66 -5.78 -5.55
N THR A 129 -6.92 -6.59 -4.79
CA THR A 129 -5.61 -7.14 -5.17
C THR A 129 -5.71 -8.63 -5.51
N ASP A 130 -4.75 -9.12 -6.30
CA ASP A 130 -4.62 -10.56 -6.56
C ASP A 130 -4.00 -11.25 -5.34
N ARG A 131 -4.48 -12.46 -5.02
CA ARG A 131 -3.89 -13.28 -3.96
C ARG A 131 -2.40 -13.55 -4.24
N SER A 132 -1.59 -13.46 -3.19
CA SER A 132 -0.18 -13.85 -3.20
C SER A 132 0.13 -14.75 -2.00
N ASP A 133 0.84 -15.85 -2.28
CA ASP A 133 1.36 -16.78 -1.28
C ASP A 133 2.84 -17.03 -1.58
N VAL A 134 3.66 -17.12 -0.53
CA VAL A 134 5.07 -17.48 -0.60
C VAL A 134 5.36 -18.62 0.38
N GLU A 135 6.37 -19.43 0.10
CA GLU A 135 6.80 -20.50 1.00
C GLU A 135 7.09 -19.98 2.43
N GLY A 136 6.95 -20.85 3.43
CA GLY A 136 7.12 -20.45 4.84
C GLY A 136 5.85 -19.87 5.50
N GLY A 137 4.71 -19.88 4.80
CA GLY A 137 3.41 -19.48 5.35
C GLY A 137 3.08 -18.00 5.18
N TRP A 138 3.82 -17.30 4.33
CA TRP A 138 3.56 -15.90 3.97
C TRP A 138 2.35 -15.80 3.04
N THR A 139 1.35 -15.00 3.42
CA THR A 139 0.11 -14.84 2.63
C THR A 139 -0.35 -13.40 2.60
N GLY A 140 -0.97 -12.99 1.50
CA GLY A 140 -1.52 -11.65 1.35
C GLY A 140 -1.93 -11.32 -0.09
N GLY A 141 -1.57 -10.13 -0.54
CA GLY A 141 -2.04 -9.58 -1.81
C GLY A 141 -0.93 -8.95 -2.64
N ARG A 142 -1.16 -8.87 -3.96
CA ARG A 142 -0.31 -8.15 -4.90
C ARG A 142 -1.12 -7.33 -5.90
N SER A 143 -0.59 -6.20 -6.30
CA SER A 143 -1.17 -5.34 -7.33
C SER A 143 -0.09 -4.80 -8.25
N GLY A 144 -0.51 -4.41 -9.46
CA GLY A 144 0.36 -3.83 -10.47
C GLY A 144 -0.42 -2.93 -11.40
N GLY A 145 0.22 -1.91 -11.96
CA GLY A 145 -0.41 -0.98 -12.90
C GLY A 145 0.40 0.31 -13.07
N PRO A 146 -0.22 1.39 -13.58
CA PRO A 146 0.46 2.66 -13.89
C PRO A 146 1.17 3.34 -12.70
N GLY A 147 0.85 2.95 -11.46
CA GLY A 147 1.49 3.44 -10.24
C GLY A 147 2.67 2.58 -9.75
N GLY A 148 3.02 1.52 -10.49
CA GLY A 148 4.00 0.52 -10.07
C GLY A 148 3.32 -0.76 -9.57
N ALA A 149 4.06 -1.53 -8.78
CA ALA A 149 3.64 -2.81 -8.23
C ALA A 149 3.87 -2.86 -6.72
N LEU A 150 2.99 -3.61 -6.05
CA LEU A 150 3.01 -3.87 -4.62
C LEU A 150 2.82 -5.36 -4.38
N VAL A 151 3.55 -5.91 -3.42
CA VAL A 151 3.27 -7.18 -2.75
C VAL A 151 3.29 -6.91 -1.26
N ALA A 152 2.25 -7.30 -0.54
CA ALA A 152 2.18 -7.23 0.92
C ALA A 152 1.78 -8.61 1.45
N LEU A 153 2.58 -9.15 2.37
CA LEU A 153 2.44 -10.51 2.90
C LEU A 153 2.57 -10.46 4.42
N ALA A 154 1.78 -11.27 5.11
CA ALA A 154 1.89 -11.50 6.55
C ALA A 154 2.33 -12.94 6.81
N ARG A 155 3.11 -13.12 7.87
CA ARG A 155 3.45 -14.40 8.49
C ARG A 155 3.64 -14.16 9.98
N GLU A 156 2.88 -14.84 10.82
CA GLU A 156 2.91 -14.60 12.27
C GLU A 156 2.79 -13.09 12.54
N GLU A 157 3.59 -12.50 13.42
CA GLU A 157 3.62 -11.06 13.70
C GLU A 157 4.30 -10.20 12.62
N GLN A 158 4.88 -10.82 11.57
CA GLN A 158 5.67 -10.11 10.56
C GLN A 158 4.85 -9.72 9.33
N VAL A 159 5.16 -8.56 8.78
CA VAL A 159 4.66 -8.06 7.48
C VAL A 159 5.83 -7.76 6.57
N LEU A 160 5.82 -8.32 5.36
CA LEU A 160 6.75 -8.01 4.27
C LEU A 160 6.02 -7.21 3.20
N ALA A 161 6.51 -6.01 2.91
CA ALA A 161 6.06 -5.19 1.79
C ALA A 161 7.17 -5.03 0.75
N VAL A 162 6.86 -5.29 -0.51
CA VAL A 162 7.74 -5.02 -1.65
C VAL A 162 7.03 -4.06 -2.59
N GLN A 163 7.64 -2.90 -2.83
CA GLN A 163 7.14 -1.88 -3.75
C GLN A 163 8.12 -1.69 -4.90
N SER A 164 7.62 -1.59 -6.13
CA SER A 164 8.40 -1.40 -7.34
C SER A 164 7.77 -0.34 -8.22
N THR A 165 8.58 0.47 -8.91
CA THR A 165 8.11 1.39 -9.96
C THR A 165 7.66 0.67 -11.23
N GLN A 166 7.94 -0.64 -11.34
CA GLN A 166 7.50 -1.47 -12.46
C GLN A 166 6.04 -1.85 -12.32
N GLU A 167 5.28 -1.75 -13.41
CA GLU A 167 3.85 -2.08 -13.41
C GLU A 167 3.57 -3.58 -13.19
N GLN A 168 4.56 -4.44 -13.41
CA GLN A 168 4.35 -5.89 -13.37
C GLN A 168 4.51 -6.45 -11.95
N SER A 169 3.39 -6.74 -11.28
CA SER A 169 3.36 -7.32 -9.92
C SER A 169 4.18 -8.61 -9.78
N VAL A 170 4.34 -9.40 -10.85
CA VAL A 170 5.20 -10.60 -10.85
C VAL A 170 6.68 -10.29 -10.55
N LYS A 171 7.15 -9.07 -10.82
CA LYS A 171 8.54 -8.67 -10.48
C LYS A 171 8.69 -8.47 -8.97
N ALA A 172 7.77 -7.71 -8.37
CA ALA A 172 7.71 -7.55 -6.91
C ALA A 172 7.48 -8.90 -6.21
N GLN A 173 6.66 -9.78 -6.80
CA GLN A 173 6.43 -11.13 -6.29
C GLN A 173 7.72 -11.94 -6.20
N ARG A 174 8.54 -11.94 -7.24
CA ARG A 174 9.80 -12.70 -7.25
C ARG A 174 10.81 -12.16 -6.24
N VAL A 175 10.79 -10.85 -5.98
CA VAL A 175 11.56 -10.25 -4.89
C VAL A 175 11.04 -10.78 -3.55
N ALA A 176 9.73 -10.80 -3.33
CA ALA A 176 9.15 -11.35 -2.10
C ALA A 176 9.48 -12.83 -1.91
N GLU A 177 9.40 -13.65 -2.95
CA GLU A 177 9.78 -15.08 -2.94
C GLU A 177 11.24 -15.30 -2.54
N LEU A 178 12.13 -14.38 -2.91
CA LEU A 178 13.54 -14.45 -2.56
C LEU A 178 13.82 -13.94 -1.14
N VAL A 179 13.14 -12.87 -0.73
CA VAL A 179 13.37 -12.18 0.54
C VAL A 179 12.69 -12.89 1.71
N ALA A 180 11.45 -13.35 1.55
CA ALA A 180 10.66 -13.89 2.65
C ALA A 180 11.34 -15.04 3.42
N PRO A 181 12.04 -16.00 2.77
CA PRO A 181 12.78 -17.04 3.48
C PRO A 181 14.03 -16.54 4.23
N ARG A 182 14.56 -15.37 3.88
CA ARG A 182 15.80 -14.79 4.45
C ARG A 182 15.56 -13.92 5.69
N ILE A 183 14.30 -13.58 5.95
CA ILE A 183 13.87 -12.75 7.09
C ILE A 183 13.01 -13.54 8.09
N ALA A 184 12.85 -14.84 7.84
CA ALA A 184 11.94 -15.74 8.53
C ALA A 184 12.54 -16.40 9.80
N ASP A 185 13.72 -15.95 10.25
CA ASP A 185 14.51 -16.51 11.35
C ASP A 185 14.08 -16.01 12.74
#